data_AF-A0A1Y2FMS5-F1
#
_entry.id   AF-A0A1Y2FMS5-F1
#
_cell.length_a   1.000
_cell.length_b   1.000
_cell.length_c   1.000
_cell.angle_alpha   90.00
_cell.angle_beta   90.00
_cell.angle_gamma   90.00
#
_symmetry.space_group_name_H-M   'P 1'
#
loop_
_entity.id
_entity.type
_entity.pdbx_description
1 polymer ?
#
loop_
_entity_poly.entity_id
_entity_poly.type
_entity_poly.pdbx_seq_one_letter_code
_entity_poly.pdbx_strand_id
1 'polypeptide(L)'
;MGDYSESQLSIYLKKQKSFISLVNNIQNGLNSKEYRKHGYTFGAYVKKNWNISKAQAYRYIISAKILDQLKEFEILPNYERLCRTISTITKTPDQVRLLWKNVLRKVENRLNEISSSFIIKVWKELCQNEKYNHICHVENEAMKKLMNP
;
A
#
# COMPACT_ATOMS: atom_id res chain seq x y z
N MET A 1 39.80 3.70 -0.58
CA MET A 1 38.66 2.78 -0.73
C MET A 1 37.42 3.66 -0.77
N GLY A 2 36.91 3.96 -1.97
CA GLY A 2 35.82 4.92 -2.13
C GLY A 2 34.50 4.31 -1.66
N ASP A 3 33.86 4.93 -0.69
CA ASP A 3 32.50 4.62 -0.27
C ASP A 3 31.55 4.95 -1.43
N TYR A 4 31.15 3.93 -2.18
CA TYR A 4 30.12 4.08 -3.22
C TYR A 4 28.80 4.34 -2.52
N SER A 5 28.48 5.63 -2.32
CA SER A 5 27.19 6.06 -1.79
C SER A 5 26.07 5.40 -2.58
N GLU A 6 25.31 4.51 -1.93
CA GLU A 6 24.16 3.84 -2.53
C GLU A 6 23.15 4.89 -3.00
N SER A 7 22.72 4.82 -4.26
CA SER A 7 21.71 5.74 -4.78
C SER A 7 20.41 5.66 -3.97
N GLN A 8 19.68 6.77 -3.84
CA GLN A 8 18.38 6.78 -3.15
C GLN A 8 17.41 5.74 -3.73
N LEU A 9 17.49 5.51 -5.04
CA LEU A 9 16.72 4.48 -5.74
C LEU A 9 17.08 3.07 -5.25
N SER A 10 18.36 2.72 -5.16
CA SER A 10 18.78 1.38 -4.72
C SER A 10 18.38 1.11 -3.27
N ILE A 11 18.54 2.11 -2.38
CA ILE A 11 18.08 2.03 -0.98
C ILE A 11 16.58 1.79 -0.92
N TYR A 12 15.80 2.52 -1.73
CA TYR A 12 14.35 2.39 -1.77
C TYR A 12 13.94 1.00 -2.26
N LEU A 13 14.50 0.53 -3.37
CA LEU A 13 14.20 -0.77 -3.98
C LEU A 13 14.62 -1.94 -3.08
N LYS A 14 15.72 -1.81 -2.35
CA LYS A 14 16.14 -2.80 -1.33
C LYS A 14 15.11 -2.92 -0.22
N LYS A 15 14.61 -1.80 0.31
CA LYS A 15 13.53 -1.78 1.30
C LYS A 15 12.24 -2.37 0.73
N GLN A 16 11.88 -1.99 -0.50
CA GLN A 16 10.70 -2.49 -1.21
C GLN A 16 10.74 -4.01 -1.35
N LYS A 17 11.85 -4.57 -1.83
CA LYS A 17 12.02 -6.02 -2.00
C LYS A 17 11.83 -6.78 -0.67
N SER A 18 12.46 -6.31 0.40
CA SER A 18 12.31 -6.91 1.72
C SER A 18 10.88 -6.83 2.24
N PHE A 19 10.22 -5.69 2.04
CA PHE A 19 8.84 -5.49 2.45
C PHE A 19 7.86 -6.37 1.68
N ILE A 20 7.97 -6.44 0.35
CA ILE A 20 7.13 -7.30 -0.51
C ILE A 20 7.31 -8.77 -0.13
N SER A 21 8.54 -9.22 0.11
CA SER A 21 8.82 -10.57 0.56
C SER A 21 8.10 -10.89 1.88
N LEU A 22 8.19 -9.99 2.87
CA LEU A 22 7.48 -10.15 4.14
C LEU A 22 5.95 -10.22 3.96
N VAL A 23 5.38 -9.31 3.17
CA VAL A 23 3.95 -9.26 2.90
C VAL A 23 3.47 -10.56 2.24
N ASN A 24 4.19 -11.02 1.22
CA ASN A 24 3.85 -12.26 0.51
C ASN A 24 3.94 -13.48 1.44
N ASN A 25 4.96 -13.56 2.29
CA ASN A 25 5.10 -14.67 3.24
C ASN A 25 3.93 -14.71 4.23
N ILE A 26 3.52 -13.56 4.77
CA ILE A 26 2.37 -13.47 5.69
C ILE A 26 1.06 -13.82 4.95
N GLN A 27 0.86 -13.30 3.74
CA GLN A 27 -0.32 -13.59 2.94
C GLN A 27 -0.42 -15.07 2.59
N ASN A 28 0.69 -15.70 2.21
CA ASN A 28 0.74 -17.13 1.91
C ASN A 28 0.44 -17.99 3.13
N GLY A 29 1.03 -17.68 4.29
CA GLY A 29 0.73 -18.38 5.54
C GLY A 29 -0.74 -18.25 5.98
N LEU A 30 -1.40 -17.16 5.60
CA LEU A 30 -2.83 -16.97 5.79
C LEU A 30 -3.68 -17.78 4.81
N ASN A 31 -3.34 -17.72 3.53
CA ASN A 31 -4.08 -18.38 2.45
C ASN A 31 -3.99 -19.90 2.54
N SER A 32 -2.82 -20.44 2.91
CA SER A 32 -2.61 -21.88 3.08
C SER A 32 -3.42 -22.48 4.24
N LYS A 33 -3.83 -21.64 5.20
CA LYS A 33 -4.50 -22.04 6.45
C LYS A 33 -3.74 -23.12 7.22
N GLU A 34 -2.42 -23.24 7.02
CA GLU A 34 -1.59 -24.29 7.60
C GLU A 34 -1.60 -24.30 9.13
N TYR A 35 -1.80 -23.12 9.74
CA TYR A 35 -1.99 -22.98 11.18
C TYR A 35 -3.14 -23.84 11.72
N ARG A 36 -4.20 -24.06 10.94
CA ARG A 36 -5.33 -24.90 11.34
C ARG A 36 -4.95 -26.38 11.42
N LYS A 37 -4.07 -26.84 10.51
CA LYS A 37 -3.57 -28.23 10.48
C LYS A 37 -2.76 -28.58 11.73
N HIS A 38 -2.13 -27.59 12.33
CA HIS A 38 -1.32 -27.72 13.54
C HIS A 38 -2.06 -27.33 14.83
N GLY A 39 -3.38 -27.10 14.76
CA GLY A 39 -4.18 -26.71 15.93
C GLY A 39 -3.89 -25.30 16.47
N TYR A 40 -3.18 -24.46 15.73
CA TYR A 40 -2.86 -23.10 16.17
C TYR A 40 -3.99 -22.11 15.84
N THR A 41 -4.17 -21.12 16.71
CA THR A 41 -4.90 -19.90 16.32
C THR A 41 -4.04 -19.09 15.34
N PHE A 42 -4.69 -18.30 14.48
CA PHE A 42 -3.97 -17.41 13.58
C PHE A 42 -3.02 -16.46 14.32
N GLY A 43 -3.45 -15.93 15.46
CA GLY A 43 -2.62 -15.05 16.30
C GLY A 43 -1.36 -15.74 16.83
N ALA A 44 -1.50 -16.97 17.33
CA ALA A 44 -0.35 -17.76 17.78
C ALA A 44 0.61 -18.09 16.63
N TYR A 45 0.06 -18.43 15.46
CA TYR A 45 0.87 -18.73 14.27
C TYR A 45 1.69 -17.54 13.79
N VAL A 46 1.11 -16.33 13.71
CA VAL A 46 1.87 -15.16 13.26
C VAL A 46 2.89 -14.67 14.28
N LYS A 47 2.60 -14.85 15.57
CA LYS A 47 3.56 -14.58 16.64
C LYS A 47 4.74 -15.55 16.56
N LYS A 48 4.49 -16.84 16.32
CA LYS A 48 5.53 -17.87 16.19
C LYS A 48 6.44 -17.64 14.97
N ASN A 49 5.87 -17.38 13.80
CA ASN A 49 6.65 -17.35 12.55
C ASN A 49 7.29 -16.00 12.22
N TRP A 50 6.67 -14.88 12.65
CA TRP A 50 7.16 -13.53 12.32
C TRP A 50 7.32 -12.61 13.52
N ASN A 51 7.05 -13.09 14.74
CA ASN A 51 7.09 -12.28 15.97
C ASN A 51 6.19 -11.03 15.93
N ILE A 52 5.06 -11.10 15.21
CA ILE A 52 4.10 -10.01 15.09
C ILE A 52 2.78 -10.31 15.80
N SER A 53 2.04 -9.26 16.15
CA SER A 53 0.66 -9.38 16.64
C SER A 53 -0.31 -9.74 15.50
N LYS A 54 -1.47 -10.30 15.88
CA LYS A 54 -2.60 -10.53 14.94
C LYS A 54 -3.02 -9.24 14.22
N ALA A 55 -3.03 -8.11 14.93
CA ALA A 55 -3.37 -6.80 14.35
C ALA A 55 -2.35 -6.36 13.30
N GLN A 56 -1.05 -6.53 13.56
CA GLN A 56 0.00 -6.26 12.55
C GLN A 56 -0.13 -7.18 11.34
N ALA A 57 -0.46 -8.46 11.52
CA ALA A 57 -0.67 -9.37 10.40
C ALA A 57 -1.81 -8.89 9.47
N TYR A 58 -2.94 -8.42 10.03
CA TYR A 58 -4.00 -7.82 9.22
C TYR A 58 -3.57 -6.55 8.48
N ARG A 59 -2.69 -5.72 9.07
CA ARG A 59 -2.11 -4.56 8.38
C ARG A 59 -1.23 -4.97 7.18
N TYR A 60 -0.51 -6.08 7.29
CA TYR A 60 0.22 -6.65 6.15
C TYR A 60 -0.71 -7.20 5.06
N ILE A 61 -1.89 -7.71 5.43
CA ILE A 61 -2.91 -8.09 4.43
C ILE A 61 -3.50 -6.89 3.69
N ILE A 62 -3.71 -5.77 4.39
CA ILE A 62 -4.04 -4.49 3.73
C ILE A 62 -2.93 -4.12 2.74
N SER A 63 -1.66 -4.28 3.15
CA SER A 63 -0.51 -4.00 2.29
C SER A 63 -0.49 -4.88 1.05
N ALA A 64 -0.78 -6.18 1.18
CA ALA A 64 -0.87 -7.10 0.05
C ALA A 64 -1.90 -6.65 -1.00
N LYS A 65 -3.08 -6.20 -0.55
CA LYS A 65 -4.13 -5.69 -1.44
C LYS A 65 -3.68 -4.43 -2.19
N ILE A 66 -2.99 -3.51 -1.52
CA ILE A 66 -2.45 -2.30 -2.18
C ILE A 66 -1.36 -2.66 -3.19
N LEU A 67 -0.46 -3.58 -2.84
CA LEU A 67 0.61 -4.01 -3.75
C LEU A 67 0.04 -4.70 -5.00
N ASP A 68 -0.99 -5.54 -4.87
CA ASP A 68 -1.64 -6.18 -6.02
C ASP A 68 -2.32 -5.15 -6.95
N GLN A 69 -2.97 -4.13 -6.38
CA GLN A 69 -3.57 -3.04 -7.17
C GLN A 69 -2.54 -2.16 -7.89
N LEU A 70 -1.28 -2.20 -7.44
CA LEU A 70 -0.16 -1.45 -8.01
C LEU A 70 0.83 -2.32 -8.79
N LYS A 71 0.49 -3.58 -9.10
CA LYS A 71 1.43 -4.53 -9.74
C LYS A 71 2.02 -4.10 -11.10
N GLU A 72 1.42 -3.11 -11.74
CA GLU A 72 1.89 -2.48 -12.99
C GLU A 72 3.03 -1.46 -12.79
N PHE A 73 3.30 -1.04 -11.54
CA PHE A 73 4.36 -0.10 -11.21
C PHE A 73 5.63 -0.83 -10.78
N GLU A 74 6.78 -0.35 -11.25
CA GLU A 74 8.09 -0.85 -10.81
C GLU A 74 8.42 -0.39 -9.38
N ILE A 75 8.18 0.89 -9.09
CA ILE A 75 8.37 1.49 -7.77
C ILE A 75 7.06 1.36 -6.99
N LEU A 76 7.08 0.64 -5.87
CA LEU A 76 5.95 0.31 -5.01
C LEU A 76 6.19 0.81 -3.58
N PRO A 77 5.15 0.99 -2.76
CA PRO A 77 5.34 1.36 -1.37
C PRO A 77 6.25 0.34 -0.65
N ASN A 78 7.24 0.84 0.11
CA ASN A 78 8.29 0.01 0.71
C ASN A 78 8.13 -0.26 2.21
N TYR A 79 7.00 0.12 2.83
CA TYR A 79 6.63 -0.29 4.19
C TYR A 79 5.13 -0.15 4.46
N GLU A 80 4.65 -0.85 5.50
CA GLU A 80 3.23 -1.00 5.85
C GLU A 80 2.47 0.32 5.94
N ARG A 81 3.05 1.32 6.60
CA ARG A 81 2.36 2.58 6.89
C ARG A 81 2.01 3.35 5.61
N LEU A 82 2.80 3.24 4.54
CA LEU A 82 2.44 3.84 3.25
C LEU A 82 1.20 3.16 2.64
N CYS A 83 1.20 1.82 2.58
CA CYS A 83 0.06 1.07 2.09
C CYS A 83 -1.20 1.37 2.91
N ARG A 84 -1.07 1.42 4.24
CA ARG A 84 -2.20 1.74 5.11
C ARG A 84 -2.71 3.15 4.84
N THR A 85 -1.84 4.16 4.72
CA THR A 85 -2.26 5.52 4.36
C THR A 85 -3.04 5.55 3.04
N ILE A 86 -2.54 4.88 2.00
CA ILE A 86 -3.23 4.78 0.70
C ILE A 86 -4.60 4.14 0.89
N SER A 87 -4.67 2.99 1.57
CA SER A 87 -5.94 2.25 1.80
C SER A 87 -6.98 3.04 2.61
N THR A 88 -6.53 3.96 3.49
CA THR A 88 -7.44 4.78 4.30
C THR A 88 -8.12 5.87 3.48
N ILE A 89 -7.42 6.45 2.50
CA ILE A 89 -7.89 7.62 1.77
C ILE A 89 -8.44 7.30 0.37
N THR A 90 -8.25 6.06 -0.09
CA THR A 90 -8.77 5.56 -1.38
C THR A 90 -9.74 4.40 -1.15
N LYS A 91 -10.63 4.19 -2.13
CA LYS A 91 -11.74 3.23 -2.10
C LYS A 91 -11.69 2.25 -3.25
N THR A 92 -11.26 2.71 -4.42
CA THR A 92 -11.23 1.90 -5.66
C THR A 92 -9.80 1.66 -6.13
N PRO A 93 -9.54 0.58 -6.91
CA PRO A 93 -8.25 0.36 -7.55
C PRO A 93 -7.81 1.53 -8.44
N ASP A 94 -8.74 2.20 -9.12
CA ASP A 94 -8.44 3.37 -9.95
C ASP A 94 -7.91 4.55 -9.12
N GLN A 95 -8.49 4.79 -7.94
CA GLN A 95 -8.00 5.81 -7.02
C GLN A 95 -6.59 5.48 -6.51
N VAL A 96 -6.33 4.21 -6.19
CA VAL A 96 -5.00 3.73 -5.75
C VAL A 96 -3.96 3.96 -6.84
N ARG A 97 -4.22 3.52 -8.07
CA ARG A 97 -3.32 3.72 -9.22
C ARG A 97 -3.12 5.20 -9.53
N LEU A 98 -4.18 5.99 -9.56
CA LEU A 98 -4.11 7.43 -9.82
C LEU A 98 -3.26 8.14 -8.77
N LEU A 99 -3.50 7.87 -7.49
CA LEU A 99 -2.73 8.46 -6.39
C LEU A 99 -1.26 8.09 -6.51
N TRP A 100 -0.95 6.79 -6.63
CA TRP A 100 0.42 6.32 -6.65
C TRP A 100 1.22 6.88 -7.84
N LYS A 101 0.61 6.88 -9.03
CA LYS A 101 1.19 7.51 -10.23
C LYS A 101 1.57 8.97 -10.01
N ASN A 102 0.72 9.75 -9.33
CA ASN A 102 0.99 11.16 -9.07
C ASN A 102 1.97 11.39 -7.91
N VAL A 103 2.02 10.49 -6.92
CA VAL A 103 3.07 10.48 -5.90
C VAL A 103 4.43 10.33 -6.57
N LEU A 104 4.61 9.29 -7.41
CA LEU A 104 5.86 9.04 -8.14
C LEU A 104 6.25 10.23 -9.04
N ARG A 105 5.30 10.80 -9.78
CA ARG A 105 5.55 11.97 -10.63
C ARG A 105 6.03 13.20 -9.86
N LYS A 106 5.59 13.41 -8.62
CA LYS A 106 5.94 14.60 -7.83
C LYS A 106 7.27 14.44 -7.08
N VAL A 107 7.60 13.21 -6.65
CA VAL A 107 8.90 12.96 -6.00
C VAL A 107 10.02 12.76 -7.00
N GLU A 108 9.72 12.29 -8.22
CA GLU A 108 10.72 11.95 -9.24
C GLU A 108 11.79 11.03 -8.64
N ASN A 109 13.03 11.52 -8.51
CA ASN A 109 14.17 10.76 -7.96
C ASN A 109 14.30 10.86 -6.43
N ARG A 110 13.50 11.70 -5.76
CA ARG A 110 13.55 11.97 -4.31
C ARG A 110 12.67 10.99 -3.52
N LEU A 111 12.86 9.68 -3.73
CA LEU A 111 11.97 8.64 -3.19
C LEU A 111 11.95 8.58 -1.65
N ASN A 112 12.96 9.14 -0.99
CA ASN A 112 13.00 9.30 0.47
C ASN A 112 11.97 10.31 1.01
N GLU A 113 11.40 11.19 0.17
CA GLU A 113 10.35 12.14 0.53
C GLU A 113 8.96 11.49 0.63
N ILE A 114 8.80 10.25 0.13
CA ILE A 114 7.54 9.53 0.19
C ILE A 114 7.21 9.20 1.65
N SER A 115 6.24 9.94 2.19
CA SER A 115 5.73 9.82 3.55
C SER A 115 4.21 9.82 3.57
N SER A 116 3.59 9.41 4.69
CA SER A 116 2.13 9.47 4.83
C SER A 116 1.57 10.88 4.60
N SER A 117 2.24 11.91 5.14
CA SER A 117 1.81 13.31 4.96
C SER A 117 1.91 13.74 3.50
N PHE A 118 2.98 13.36 2.80
CA PHE A 118 3.14 13.63 1.38
C PHE A 118 2.04 12.95 0.54
N ILE A 119 1.78 11.66 0.77
CA ILE A 119 0.70 10.92 0.09
C ILE A 119 -0.66 11.60 0.31
N ILE A 120 -0.97 11.99 1.54
CA ILE A 120 -2.24 12.68 1.87
C ILE A 120 -2.32 14.03 1.16
N LYS A 121 -1.21 14.79 1.11
CA LYS A 121 -1.15 16.06 0.38
C LYS A 121 -1.45 15.87 -1.10
N VAL A 122 -0.77 14.92 -1.76
CA VAL A 122 -1.01 14.60 -3.18
C VAL A 122 -2.46 14.18 -3.42
N TRP A 123 -3.04 13.38 -2.54
CA TRP A 123 -4.44 12.98 -2.66
C TRP A 123 -5.41 14.16 -2.58
N LYS A 124 -5.22 15.08 -1.62
CA LYS A 124 -6.04 16.29 -1.51
C LYS A 124 -5.97 17.16 -2.77
N GLU A 125 -4.76 17.35 -3.31
CA GLU A 125 -4.56 18.11 -4.56
C GLU A 125 -5.29 17.45 -5.74
N LEU A 126 -5.28 16.11 -5.82
CA LEU A 126 -6.02 15.38 -6.86
C LEU A 126 -7.53 15.54 -6.72
N CYS A 127 -8.07 15.46 -5.51
CA CYS A 127 -9.51 15.60 -5.25
C CYS A 127 -10.06 17.02 -5.47
N GLN A 128 -9.18 18.02 -5.51
CA GLN A 128 -9.54 19.42 -5.82
C GLN A 128 -9.41 19.73 -7.31
N ASN A 129 -8.82 18.83 -8.11
CA ASN A 129 -8.63 19.04 -9.53
C ASN A 129 -9.83 18.47 -10.31
N GLU A 130 -10.56 19.35 -11.01
CA GLU A 130 -11.77 19.00 -11.76
C GLU A 130 -11.56 17.83 -12.74
N LYS A 131 -10.36 17.74 -13.33
CA LYS A 131 -9.99 16.65 -14.24
C LYS A 131 -10.19 15.26 -13.62
N TYR A 132 -9.98 15.13 -12.31
CA TYR A 132 -10.04 13.85 -11.60
C TYR A 132 -11.31 13.67 -10.77
N ASN A 133 -12.27 14.60 -10.83
CA ASN A 133 -13.49 14.54 -10.02
C ASN A 133 -14.24 13.20 -10.18
N HIS A 134 -14.34 12.71 -11.41
CA HIS A 134 -15.00 11.44 -11.72
C HIS A 134 -14.34 10.20 -11.08
N ILE A 135 -13.06 10.27 -10.70
CA ILE A 135 -12.33 9.20 -10.00
C ILE A 135 -12.34 9.44 -8.49
N CYS A 136 -12.20 10.68 -8.04
CA CYS A 136 -12.08 11.02 -6.62
C CYS A 136 -13.44 10.97 -5.89
N HIS A 137 -14.55 11.26 -6.56
CA HIS A 137 -15.88 11.44 -5.94
C HIS A 137 -16.90 10.37 -6.36
N VAL A 138 -16.44 9.17 -6.73
CA VAL A 138 -17.28 8.05 -7.24
C VAL A 138 -18.46 7.70 -6.32
N GLU A 139 -18.28 7.78 -4.99
CA GLU A 139 -19.34 7.46 -4.02
C GLU A 139 -20.46 8.52 -3.98
N ASN A 140 -20.12 9.80 -4.19
CA ASN A 140 -21.11 10.89 -4.24
C ASN A 140 -22.02 10.74 -5.46
N GLU A 141 -21.47 10.30 -6.59
CA GLU A 141 -22.23 10.07 -7.82
C GLU A 141 -23.12 8.82 -7.74
N ALA A 142 -22.63 7.73 -7.13
CA ALA A 142 -23.42 6.52 -6.92
C ALA A 142 -24.59 6.75 -5.94
N MET A 143 -24.37 7.49 -4.86
CA MET A 143 -25.45 7.84 -3.91
C MET A 143 -26.46 8.82 -4.50
N LYS A 144 -26.02 9.85 -5.27
CA LYS A 144 -26.94 10.77 -5.95
C LYS A 144 -27.87 10.05 -6.93
N LYS A 145 -27.36 9.06 -7.68
CA LYS A 145 -28.18 8.24 -8.60
C LYS A 145 -29.21 7.36 -7.89
N LEU A 146 -28.96 6.94 -6.65
CA LEU A 146 -29.93 6.18 -5.86
C LEU A 146 -31.00 7.07 -5.21
N MET A 147 -30.72 8.36 -5.02
CA MET A 147 -31.62 9.31 -4.35
C MET A 147 -32.50 10.13 -5.31
N ASN A 148 -32.20 10.14 -6.62
CA ASN A 148 -33.03 10.76 -7.65
C ASN A 148 -33.41 9.70 -8.71
N PRO A 149 -34.48 8.90 -8.49
CA PRO A 149 -35.01 7.96 -9.47
C PRO A 149 -35.64 8.65 -10.69
#